data_AF-A0A7Y1TXB7-F1
#
_entry.id   AF-A0A7Y1TXB7-F1
#
_cell.length_a   1.000
_cell.length_b   1.000
_cell.length_c   1.000
_cell.angle_alpha   90.00
_cell.angle_beta   90.00
_cell.angle_gamma   90.00
#
_symmetry.space_group_name_H-M   'P 1'
#
loop_
_entity.id
_entity.type
_entity.pdbx_description
1 polymer ?
#
loop_
_entity_poly.entity_id
_entity_poly.type
_entity_poly.pdbx_seq_one_letter_code
_entity_poly.pdbx_strand_id
1 'polypeptide(L)'
;IRLYLDKTVSEVQDLEPGESKIFILPLPTNERGWVPMHRFGIRTMFPFELFRAWAWLHMDLRGLVYPKPAAEAPVPPPSQMALGHRQHDARGEEDFAGLRRFNIGDSPRNVAWKAYARSGQLLSKRFAGADTSSQWFDFDEMDATDVETRLSVLTRWIIDADRTREDYGLKMPGVSLAPSHGEAHRNACLEALALFGLRND
;
A
#
# COMPACT_ATOMS: atom_id res chain seq x y z
N ILE A 1 21.31 27.83 -8.69
CA ILE A 1 21.61 26.44 -9.16
C ILE A 1 20.33 25.75 -9.60
N ARG A 2 20.40 24.87 -10.61
CA ARG A 2 19.26 24.06 -11.09
C ARG A 2 19.72 22.67 -11.53
N LEU A 3 18.95 21.64 -11.19
CA LEU A 3 19.12 20.28 -11.71
C LEU A 3 18.30 20.08 -12.98
N TYR A 4 18.76 19.22 -13.88
CA TYR A 4 18.04 18.87 -15.11
C TYR A 4 18.33 17.43 -15.58
N LEU A 5 17.32 16.81 -16.17
CA LEU A 5 17.43 15.52 -16.85
C LEU A 5 16.48 15.53 -18.04
N ASP A 6 17.01 15.36 -19.25
CA ASP A 6 16.26 15.44 -20.51
C ASP A 6 15.39 16.71 -20.61
N LYS A 7 14.08 16.58 -20.47
CA LYS A 7 13.10 17.68 -20.49
C LYS A 7 12.69 18.16 -19.10
N THR A 8 13.07 17.45 -18.05
CA THR A 8 12.68 17.76 -16.69
C THR A 8 13.72 18.62 -16.00
N VAL A 9 13.27 19.60 -15.22
CA VAL A 9 14.14 20.53 -14.50
C VAL A 9 13.63 20.72 -13.08
N SER A 10 14.54 20.96 -12.14
CA SER A 10 14.17 21.42 -10.80
C SER A 10 13.78 22.91 -10.83
N GLU A 11 13.21 23.37 -9.73
CA GLU A 11 13.21 24.79 -9.42
C GLU A 11 14.64 25.32 -9.29
N VAL A 12 14.82 26.61 -9.58
CA VAL A 12 16.11 27.29 -9.38
C VAL A 12 16.19 27.65 -7.90
N GLN A 13 17.30 27.30 -7.26
CA GLN A 13 17.57 27.73 -5.90
C GLN A 13 18.99 28.28 -5.81
N ASP A 14 19.14 29.42 -5.14
CA ASP A 14 20.45 29.96 -4.78
C ASP A 14 21.09 29.11 -3.70
N LEU A 15 22.41 29.01 -3.71
CA LEU A 15 23.16 28.18 -2.76
C LEU A 15 24.40 28.97 -2.34
N GLU A 16 24.42 29.38 -1.07
CA GLU A 16 25.52 30.17 -0.52
C GLU A 16 26.75 29.29 -0.21
N PRO A 17 27.96 29.89 -0.10
CA PRO A 17 29.15 29.16 0.29
C PRO A 17 28.98 28.43 1.63
N GLY A 18 29.21 27.10 1.64
CA GLY A 18 29.06 26.26 2.83
C GLY A 18 27.62 25.82 3.13
N GLU A 19 26.63 26.27 2.36
CA GLU A 19 25.23 25.87 2.51
C GLU A 19 24.97 24.51 1.84
N SER A 20 23.95 23.79 2.33
CA SER A 20 23.38 22.61 1.69
C SER A 20 21.88 22.80 1.48
N LYS A 21 21.38 22.52 0.27
CA LYS A 21 19.95 22.59 -0.06
C LYS A 21 19.47 21.31 -0.73
N ILE A 22 18.17 21.03 -0.56
CA ILE A 22 17.48 19.93 -1.22
C ILE A 22 16.88 20.45 -2.53
N PHE A 23 17.25 19.79 -3.62
CA PHE A 23 16.68 20.01 -4.94
C PHE A 23 15.76 18.85 -5.29
N ILE A 24 14.55 19.16 -5.77
CA ILE A 24 13.60 18.15 -6.26
C ILE A 24 13.64 18.16 -7.78
N LEU A 25 14.05 17.04 -8.36
CA LEU A 25 14.00 16.81 -9.80
C LEU A 25 12.90 15.78 -10.09
N PRO A 26 11.76 16.18 -10.67
CA PRO A 26 10.71 15.22 -10.99
C PRO A 26 11.21 14.22 -12.05
N LEU A 27 10.82 12.96 -11.88
CA LEU A 27 11.10 11.90 -12.84
C LEU A 27 9.76 11.28 -13.23
N PRO A 28 9.20 11.61 -14.41
CA PRO A 28 7.99 10.96 -14.87
C PRO A 28 8.28 9.49 -15.18
N THR A 29 7.47 8.60 -14.62
CA THR A 29 7.61 7.15 -14.78
C THR A 29 6.31 6.59 -15.36
N ASN A 30 6.44 5.70 -16.34
CA ASN A 30 5.30 5.08 -17.02
C ASN A 30 5.09 3.63 -16.61
N GLU A 31 6.11 3.00 -16.04
CA GLU A 31 6.14 1.59 -15.66
C GLU A 31 6.59 1.47 -14.20
N ARG A 32 6.14 0.41 -13.53
CA ARG A 32 6.54 0.07 -12.16
C ARG A 32 7.91 -0.62 -12.15
N GLY A 33 8.47 -0.78 -10.96
CA GLY A 33 9.72 -1.51 -10.74
C GLY A 33 10.92 -0.58 -10.55
N TRP A 34 12.12 -1.13 -10.68
CA TRP A 34 13.35 -0.36 -10.54
C TRP A 34 13.57 0.54 -11.75
N VAL A 35 13.55 1.84 -11.52
CA VAL A 35 13.88 2.84 -12.54
C VAL A 35 15.28 3.40 -12.26
N PRO A 36 16.27 3.12 -13.13
CA PRO A 36 17.60 3.67 -12.96
C PRO A 36 17.64 5.14 -13.35
N MET A 37 18.50 5.88 -12.65
CA MET A 37 18.80 7.28 -12.90
C MET A 37 20.32 7.43 -13.03
N HIS A 38 20.85 7.01 -14.18
CA HIS A 38 22.30 6.92 -14.41
C HIS A 38 23.02 8.27 -14.38
N ARG A 39 22.34 9.34 -14.81
CA ARG A 39 22.92 10.67 -14.83
C ARG A 39 21.87 11.76 -14.71
N PHE A 40 22.30 12.91 -14.20
CA PHE A 40 21.59 14.18 -14.35
C PHE A 40 22.59 15.33 -14.38
N GLY A 41 22.14 16.45 -14.92
CA GLY A 41 22.95 17.65 -15.01
C GLY A 41 22.65 18.61 -13.88
N ILE A 42 23.69 19.32 -13.45
CA ILE A 42 23.59 20.52 -12.62
C ILE A 42 24.05 21.70 -13.45
N ARG A 43 23.33 22.82 -13.38
CA ARG A 43 23.71 24.06 -14.06
C ARG A 43 23.52 25.28 -13.17
N THR A 44 24.34 26.30 -13.42
CA THR A 44 24.22 27.62 -12.83
C THR A 44 24.51 28.70 -13.86
N MET A 45 23.90 29.87 -13.66
CA MET A 45 24.17 31.09 -14.42
C MET A 45 24.77 32.18 -13.53
N PHE A 46 25.02 31.88 -12.25
CA PHE A 46 25.70 32.78 -11.33
C PHE A 46 27.11 33.15 -11.82
N PRO A 47 27.61 34.38 -11.60
CA PRO A 47 26.94 35.49 -10.89
C PRO A 47 26.09 36.42 -11.75
N PHE A 48 26.38 36.55 -13.05
CA PHE A 48 25.83 37.63 -13.88
C PHE A 48 24.87 37.16 -14.98
N GLU A 49 24.57 35.87 -15.03
CA GLU A 49 23.74 35.23 -16.06
C GLU A 49 24.25 35.35 -17.50
N LEU A 50 25.49 35.82 -17.69
CA LEU A 50 26.13 35.96 -19.00
C LEU A 50 26.62 34.62 -19.57
N PHE A 51 26.97 33.67 -18.69
CA PHE A 51 27.51 32.37 -19.06
C PHE A 51 26.83 31.27 -18.26
N ARG A 52 26.74 30.08 -18.86
CA ARG A 52 26.21 28.88 -18.21
C ARG A 52 27.36 27.94 -17.85
N ALA A 53 27.56 27.74 -16.55
CA ALA A 53 28.38 26.64 -16.05
C ALA A 53 27.50 25.40 -15.82
N TRP A 54 27.99 24.23 -16.19
CA TRP A 54 27.25 22.97 -16.07
C TRP A 54 28.19 21.79 -15.82
N ALA A 55 27.67 20.76 -15.17
CA ALA A 55 28.35 19.48 -14.98
C ALA A 55 27.34 18.34 -15.09
N TRP A 56 27.79 17.18 -15.59
CA TRP A 56 27.03 15.94 -15.53
C TRP A 56 27.48 15.13 -14.32
N LEU A 57 26.53 14.77 -13.47
CA LEU A 57 26.73 13.83 -12.38
C LEU A 57 26.30 12.46 -12.86
N HIS A 58 27.24 11.51 -12.84
CA HIS A 58 26.98 10.10 -13.11
C HIS A 58 26.96 9.38 -11.77
N MET A 59 25.80 8.86 -11.39
CA MET A 59 25.61 8.15 -10.14
C MET A 59 24.75 6.93 -10.42
N ASP A 60 25.04 5.83 -9.73
CA ASP A 60 24.26 4.61 -9.83
C ASP A 60 23.04 4.68 -8.90
N LEU A 61 22.15 5.64 -9.19
CA LEU A 61 20.91 5.82 -8.45
C LEU A 61 19.80 4.98 -9.09
N ARG A 62 18.94 4.40 -8.26
CA ARG A 62 17.69 3.77 -8.70
C ARG A 62 16.57 4.09 -7.72
N GLY A 63 15.37 4.30 -8.25
CA GLY A 63 14.15 4.43 -7.47
C GLY A 63 13.22 3.25 -7.73
N LEU A 64 12.50 2.81 -6.70
CA LEU A 64 11.44 1.83 -6.88
C LEU A 64 10.12 2.55 -7.14
N VAL A 65 9.49 2.29 -8.29
CA VAL A 65 8.20 2.84 -8.66
C VAL A 65 7.12 1.82 -8.35
N TYR A 66 6.20 2.18 -7.45
CA TYR A 66 5.03 1.34 -7.15
C TYR A 66 4.02 1.39 -8.29
N PRO A 67 3.18 0.34 -8.46
CA PRO A 67 2.10 0.38 -9.44
C PRO A 67 1.17 1.56 -9.18
N LYS A 68 0.58 2.10 -10.24
CA LYS A 68 -0.42 3.16 -10.11
C LYS A 68 -1.70 2.58 -9.48
N PRO A 69 -2.23 3.15 -8.38
CA PRO A 69 -3.47 2.66 -7.79
C PRO A 69 -4.65 2.87 -8.72
N ALA A 70 -5.60 1.93 -8.71
CA ALA A 70 -6.83 2.04 -9.48
C ALA A 70 -7.62 3.30 -9.05
N ALA A 71 -8.24 4.00 -10.00
CA ALA A 71 -9.05 5.17 -9.67
C ALA A 71 -10.26 4.78 -8.80
N GLU A 72 -10.92 3.70 -9.21
CA GLU A 72 -11.98 3.03 -8.48
C GLU A 72 -11.61 1.54 -8.40
N ALA A 73 -11.68 0.96 -7.22
CA ALA A 73 -11.49 -0.47 -7.01
C ALA A 73 -12.81 -1.11 -6.58
N PRO A 74 -13.10 -2.36 -7.03
CA PRO A 74 -14.20 -3.12 -6.46
C PRO A 74 -13.99 -3.31 -4.96
N VAL A 75 -15.08 -3.56 -4.24
CA VAL A 75 -14.99 -3.94 -2.83
C VAL A 75 -14.17 -5.23 -2.75
N PRO A 76 -13.14 -5.31 -1.91
CA PRO A 76 -12.37 -6.53 -1.83
C PRO A 76 -13.26 -7.67 -1.32
N PRO A 77 -13.04 -8.90 -1.80
CA PRO A 77 -13.85 -10.04 -1.40
C PRO A 77 -13.85 -10.19 0.13
N PRO A 78 -14.97 -10.68 0.70
CA PRO A 78 -15.06 -10.90 2.13
C PRO A 78 -13.93 -11.82 2.58
N SER A 79 -13.30 -11.46 3.70
CA SER A 79 -12.16 -12.19 4.24
C SER A 79 -12.49 -13.67 4.36
N GLN A 80 -11.73 -14.51 3.64
CA GLN A 80 -11.70 -15.93 3.96
C GLN A 80 -11.10 -16.02 5.36
N MET A 81 -11.94 -16.28 6.36
CA MET A 81 -11.46 -16.66 7.68
C MET A 81 -10.49 -17.81 7.46
N ALA A 82 -9.22 -17.62 7.84
CA ALA A 82 -8.21 -18.66 7.74
C ALA A 82 -8.72 -19.93 8.41
N LEU A 83 -9.22 -20.86 7.60
CA LEU A 83 -9.54 -22.23 7.97
C LEU A 83 -8.20 -22.95 8.15
N GLY A 84 -7.46 -22.59 9.20
CA GLY A 84 -6.16 -23.17 9.49
C GLY A 84 -5.20 -22.15 10.09
N HIS A 85 -4.79 -22.40 11.34
CA HIS A 85 -3.72 -21.74 12.08
C HIS A 85 -4.05 -20.41 12.79
N ARG A 86 -4.83 -20.53 13.87
CA ARG A 86 -4.48 -20.16 15.27
C ARG A 86 -5.78 -20.30 16.05
N GLN A 87 -6.00 -21.40 16.77
CA GLN A 87 -5.49 -21.59 18.13
C GLN A 87 -5.43 -20.28 18.95
N HIS A 88 -6.53 -19.52 18.93
CA HIS A 88 -6.89 -18.61 20.01
C HIS A 88 -8.33 -18.86 20.49
N ASP A 89 -8.80 -20.11 20.31
CA ASP A 89 -10.09 -20.61 20.79
C ASP A 89 -10.09 -20.94 22.31
N ALA A 90 -9.29 -20.21 23.11
CA ALA A 90 -9.20 -20.41 24.56
C ALA A 90 -9.03 -19.12 25.37
N ARG A 91 -9.61 -18.01 24.91
CA ARG A 91 -10.03 -16.91 25.81
C ARG A 91 -11.51 -16.62 25.59
N GLY A 92 -12.30 -17.64 25.89
CA GLY A 92 -13.75 -17.53 25.94
C GLY A 92 -14.19 -16.67 27.12
N GLU A 93 -15.27 -15.91 26.89
CA GLU A 93 -16.09 -15.20 27.87
C GLU A 93 -15.57 -13.88 28.48
N GLU A 94 -14.26 -13.64 28.61
CA GLU A 94 -13.77 -12.41 29.26
C GLU A 94 -13.96 -11.13 28.42
N ASP A 95 -14.12 -11.28 27.11
CA ASP A 95 -14.27 -10.16 26.17
C ASP A 95 -15.74 -9.96 25.73
N PHE A 96 -16.77 -10.50 26.37
CA PHE A 96 -18.14 -10.20 25.91
C PHE A 96 -18.56 -8.75 26.23
N ALA A 97 -18.66 -7.90 25.20
CA ALA A 97 -18.99 -6.48 25.31
C ALA A 97 -20.50 -6.19 25.29
N GLY A 98 -21.34 -7.17 24.96
CA GLY A 98 -22.80 -7.05 24.98
C GLY A 98 -23.49 -7.54 23.70
N LEU A 99 -24.79 -7.26 23.61
CA LEU A 99 -25.62 -7.55 22.43
C LEU A 99 -25.95 -6.24 21.71
N ARG A 100 -25.89 -6.26 20.37
CA ARG A 100 -26.42 -5.17 19.53
C ARG A 100 -27.46 -5.68 18.56
N ARG A 101 -28.26 -4.78 17.98
CA ARG A 101 -29.15 -5.13 16.86
C ARG A 101 -28.31 -5.63 15.69
N PHE A 102 -28.74 -6.74 15.09
CA PHE A 102 -28.12 -7.31 13.91
C PHE A 102 -28.25 -6.33 12.73
N ASN A 103 -27.13 -6.07 12.07
CA ASN A 103 -27.10 -5.32 10.82
C ASN A 103 -26.79 -6.24 9.65
N ILE A 104 -27.32 -5.91 8.48
CA ILE A 104 -26.99 -6.59 7.23
C ILE A 104 -25.49 -6.39 6.97
N GLY A 105 -24.72 -7.47 7.02
CA GLY A 105 -23.25 -7.46 7.01
C GLY A 105 -22.62 -8.14 8.23
N ASP A 106 -23.38 -8.32 9.31
CA ASP A 106 -22.94 -9.11 10.47
C ASP A 106 -22.87 -10.61 10.12
N SER A 107 -21.79 -11.27 10.56
CA SER A 107 -21.63 -12.72 10.35
C SER A 107 -22.77 -13.52 11.00
N PRO A 108 -23.38 -14.49 10.30
CA PRO A 108 -24.42 -15.37 10.87
C PRO A 108 -23.94 -16.16 12.11
N ARG A 109 -22.63 -16.40 12.24
CA ARG A 109 -22.03 -17.09 13.38
C ARG A 109 -22.11 -16.27 14.68
N ASN A 110 -22.23 -14.95 14.55
CA ASN A 110 -22.30 -14.02 15.68
C ASN A 110 -23.73 -13.73 16.13
N VAL A 111 -24.75 -14.31 15.48
CA VAL A 111 -26.15 -14.17 15.88
C VAL A 111 -26.36 -14.80 17.26
N ALA A 112 -26.90 -14.02 18.18
CA ALA A 112 -27.28 -14.44 19.51
C ALA A 112 -28.61 -15.21 19.47
N TRP A 113 -28.58 -16.43 18.92
CA TRP A 113 -29.76 -17.28 18.76
C TRP A 113 -30.56 -17.50 20.06
N LYS A 114 -29.87 -17.58 21.21
CA LYS A 114 -30.53 -17.66 22.54
C LYS A 114 -31.32 -16.39 22.89
N ALA A 115 -30.85 -15.22 22.48
CA ALA A 115 -31.56 -13.96 22.70
C ALA A 115 -32.70 -13.80 21.69
N TYR A 116 -32.47 -14.18 20.43
CA TYR A 116 -33.50 -14.22 19.38
C TYR A 116 -34.69 -15.09 19.77
N ALA A 117 -34.45 -16.29 20.30
CA ALA A 117 -35.51 -17.19 20.76
C ALA A 117 -36.35 -16.63 21.92
N ARG A 118 -35.85 -15.63 22.65
CA ARG A 118 -36.55 -15.02 23.80
C ARG A 118 -37.25 -13.70 23.46
N SER A 119 -36.65 -12.89 22.59
CA SER A 119 -37.18 -11.54 22.27
C SER A 119 -37.76 -11.43 20.87
N GLY A 120 -37.56 -12.42 20.00
CA GLY A 120 -37.90 -12.36 18.57
C GLY A 120 -37.04 -11.37 17.77
N GLN A 121 -36.06 -10.71 18.40
CA GLN A 121 -35.21 -9.71 17.77
C GLN A 121 -33.86 -10.30 17.41
N LEU A 122 -33.44 -10.08 16.16
CA LEU A 122 -32.15 -10.56 15.68
C LEU A 122 -31.05 -9.67 16.28
N LEU A 123 -30.23 -10.26 17.14
CA LEU A 123 -29.17 -9.58 17.88
C LEU A 123 -27.83 -10.24 17.57
N SER A 124 -26.77 -9.44 17.45
CA SER A 124 -25.40 -9.91 17.26
C SER A 124 -24.61 -9.79 18.57
N LYS A 125 -23.81 -10.81 18.89
CA LYS A 125 -22.84 -10.78 20.00
C LYS A 125 -21.71 -9.81 19.65
N ARG A 126 -21.37 -8.93 20.59
CA ARG A 126 -20.23 -8.02 20.50
C ARG A 126 -19.16 -8.50 21.47
N PHE A 127 -17.93 -8.65 20.99
CA PHE A 127 -16.77 -8.94 21.82
C PHE A 127 -15.84 -7.70 21.89
N ALA A 128 -15.20 -7.46 23.04
CA ALA A 128 -14.27 -6.40 23.39
C ALA A 128 -12.87 -6.93 23.13
N GLY A 129 -12.42 -6.74 21.91
CA GLY A 129 -11.28 -7.41 21.34
C GLY A 129 -11.65 -7.50 19.88
N ALA A 130 -10.98 -6.72 19.04
CA ALA A 130 -11.29 -6.72 17.62
C ALA A 130 -11.20 -8.17 17.16
N ASP A 131 -12.34 -8.77 16.82
CA ASP A 131 -12.39 -9.92 15.92
C ASP A 131 -11.79 -9.39 14.62
N THR A 132 -10.46 -9.36 14.55
CA THR A 132 -9.74 -8.95 13.36
C THR A 132 -9.88 -10.10 12.39
N SER A 133 -11.01 -10.15 11.70
CA SER A 133 -11.12 -10.87 10.45
C SER A 133 -10.09 -10.26 9.52
N SER A 134 -8.87 -10.78 9.57
CA SER A 134 -7.75 -10.24 8.81
C SER A 134 -8.05 -10.41 7.34
N GLN A 135 -8.13 -9.30 6.63
CA GLN A 135 -8.47 -9.31 5.21
C GLN A 135 -7.29 -9.85 4.42
N TRP A 136 -7.54 -10.77 3.49
CA TRP A 136 -6.51 -11.24 2.56
C TRP A 136 -6.76 -10.66 1.18
N PHE A 137 -5.75 -10.01 0.63
CA PHE A 137 -5.73 -9.59 -0.77
C PHE A 137 -4.98 -10.66 -1.56
N ASP A 138 -5.74 -11.50 -2.25
CA ASP A 138 -5.19 -12.60 -3.06
C ASP A 138 -5.21 -12.24 -4.55
N PHE A 139 -4.04 -12.22 -5.18
CA PHE A 139 -3.86 -11.95 -6.60
C PHE A 139 -4.57 -12.97 -7.50
N ASP A 140 -4.64 -14.23 -7.08
CA ASP A 140 -5.17 -15.33 -7.89
C ASP A 140 -6.70 -15.40 -7.85
N GLU A 141 -7.33 -14.83 -6.81
CA GLU A 141 -8.80 -14.77 -6.65
C GLU A 141 -9.44 -13.58 -7.38
N MET A 142 -8.65 -12.77 -8.09
CA MET A 142 -9.15 -11.59 -8.81
C MET A 142 -9.70 -11.95 -10.19
N ASP A 143 -10.89 -11.45 -10.52
CA ASP A 143 -11.57 -11.68 -11.81
C ASP A 143 -10.89 -11.00 -13.01
N ALA A 144 -10.03 -10.01 -12.79
CA ALA A 144 -9.33 -9.31 -13.87
C ALA A 144 -8.37 -10.25 -14.59
N THR A 145 -8.33 -10.24 -15.93
CA THR A 145 -7.38 -11.08 -16.71
C THR A 145 -6.01 -10.44 -16.86
N ASP A 146 -5.93 -9.11 -16.80
CA ASP A 146 -4.70 -8.36 -16.99
C ASP A 146 -3.93 -8.17 -15.66
N VAL A 147 -2.62 -8.44 -15.71
CA VAL A 147 -1.72 -8.35 -14.54
C VAL A 147 -1.65 -6.93 -14.01
N GLU A 148 -1.51 -5.91 -14.87
CA GLU A 148 -1.42 -4.52 -14.43
C GLU A 148 -2.68 -4.07 -13.72
N THR A 149 -3.84 -4.48 -14.23
CA THR A 149 -5.14 -4.20 -13.62
C THR A 149 -5.24 -4.82 -12.23
N ARG A 150 -4.81 -6.09 -12.06
CA ARG A 150 -4.76 -6.73 -10.73
C ARG A 150 -3.87 -5.96 -9.77
N LEU A 151 -2.64 -5.65 -10.19
CA LEU A 151 -1.68 -4.90 -9.36
C LEU A 151 -2.21 -3.51 -8.98
N SER A 152 -2.89 -2.83 -9.91
CA SER A 152 -3.50 -1.51 -9.68
C SER A 152 -4.61 -1.55 -8.62
N VAL A 153 -5.46 -2.58 -8.67
CA VAL A 153 -6.53 -2.80 -7.68
C VAL A 153 -5.94 -3.19 -6.32
N LEU A 154 -4.98 -4.12 -6.27
CA LEU A 154 -4.29 -4.50 -5.03
C LEU A 154 -3.61 -3.30 -4.37
N THR A 155 -2.95 -2.46 -5.16
CA THR A 155 -2.33 -1.21 -4.69
C THR A 155 -3.37 -0.30 -4.04
N ARG A 156 -4.56 -0.14 -4.66
CA ARG A 156 -5.65 0.66 -4.09
C ARG A 156 -6.12 0.07 -2.76
N TRP A 157 -6.37 -1.24 -2.69
CA TRP A 157 -6.80 -1.91 -1.47
C TRP A 157 -5.80 -1.76 -0.31
N ILE A 158 -4.50 -1.90 -0.58
CA ILE A 158 -3.44 -1.69 0.42
C ILE A 158 -3.46 -0.25 0.95
N ILE A 159 -3.55 0.75 0.06
CA ILE A 159 -3.59 2.16 0.46
C ILE A 159 -4.83 2.45 1.31
N ASP A 160 -5.98 1.89 0.94
CA ASP A 160 -7.23 2.11 1.66
C ASP A 160 -7.22 1.43 3.04
N ALA A 161 -6.71 0.20 3.15
CA ALA A 161 -6.59 -0.54 4.40
C ALA A 161 -5.54 0.06 5.35
N ASP A 162 -4.42 0.57 4.82
CA ASP A 162 -3.43 1.28 5.63
C ASP A 162 -3.99 2.57 6.24
N ARG A 163 -4.86 3.29 5.48
CA ARG A 163 -5.54 4.49 5.97
C ARG A 163 -6.50 4.18 7.13
N THR A 164 -7.15 3.02 7.14
CA THR A 164 -8.04 2.58 8.23
C THR A 164 -7.28 1.89 9.37
N ARG A 165 -5.98 1.61 9.19
CA ARG A 165 -5.13 0.84 10.12
C ARG A 165 -5.68 -0.55 10.42
N GLU A 166 -6.34 -1.16 9.45
CA GLU A 166 -6.84 -2.53 9.56
C GLU A 166 -5.72 -3.52 9.21
N ASP A 167 -5.74 -4.71 9.81
CA ASP A 167 -4.79 -5.78 9.44
C ASP A 167 -5.20 -6.40 8.11
N TYR A 168 -4.25 -6.42 7.18
CA TYR A 168 -4.42 -7.04 5.87
C TYR A 168 -3.21 -7.87 5.49
N GLY A 169 -3.42 -9.01 4.83
CA GLY A 169 -2.39 -9.84 4.22
C GLY A 169 -2.37 -9.68 2.70
N LEU A 170 -1.22 -9.95 2.09
CA LEU A 170 -1.06 -9.97 0.64
C LEU A 170 -0.60 -11.36 0.20
N LYS A 171 -1.28 -11.93 -0.79
CA LYS A 171 -0.90 -13.19 -1.41
C LYS A 171 -0.79 -13.02 -2.91
N MET A 172 0.36 -13.44 -3.44
CA MET A 172 0.66 -13.42 -4.87
C MET A 172 1.48 -14.67 -5.24
N PRO A 173 1.56 -15.02 -6.53
CA PRO A 173 2.47 -16.08 -6.95
C PRO A 173 3.91 -15.83 -6.46
N GLY A 174 4.42 -16.73 -5.63
CA GLY A 174 5.77 -16.68 -5.06
C GLY A 174 5.96 -15.78 -3.83
N VAL A 175 4.95 -15.00 -3.41
CA VAL A 175 5.03 -14.08 -2.26
C VAL A 175 3.77 -14.18 -1.40
N SER A 176 3.94 -14.41 -0.09
CA SER A 176 2.84 -14.35 0.88
C SER A 176 3.27 -13.56 2.12
N LEU A 177 2.61 -12.43 2.34
CA LEU A 177 2.81 -11.55 3.47
C LEU A 177 1.61 -11.72 4.42
N ALA A 178 1.88 -12.22 5.62
CA ALA A 178 0.85 -12.45 6.63
C ALA A 178 0.17 -11.13 7.05
N PRO A 179 -1.07 -11.19 7.57
CA PRO A 179 -1.76 -9.99 7.98
C PRO A 179 -1.02 -9.19 9.03
N SER A 180 -0.85 -7.92 8.73
CA SER A 180 -0.22 -6.93 9.60
C SER A 180 -0.69 -5.54 9.17
N HIS A 181 -0.17 -4.51 9.83
CA HIS A 181 -0.51 -3.13 9.56
C HIS A 181 0.71 -2.22 9.73
N GLY A 182 0.62 -0.98 9.24
CA GLY A 182 1.63 0.06 9.42
C GLY A 182 2.62 0.19 8.27
N GLU A 183 3.47 1.21 8.36
CA GLU A 183 4.32 1.68 7.24
C GLU A 183 5.24 0.59 6.69
N ALA A 184 5.88 -0.20 7.56
CA ALA A 184 6.77 -1.28 7.15
C ALA A 184 6.02 -2.35 6.34
N HIS A 185 4.83 -2.73 6.77
CA HIS A 185 4.00 -3.72 6.08
C HIS A 185 3.47 -3.19 4.75
N ARG A 186 2.97 -1.95 4.75
CA ARG A 186 2.54 -1.25 3.52
C ARG A 186 3.66 -1.22 2.49
N ASN A 187 4.86 -0.82 2.89
CA ASN A 187 6.01 -0.73 1.98
C ASN A 187 6.40 -2.11 1.45
N ALA A 188 6.44 -3.15 2.29
CA ALA A 188 6.72 -4.52 1.85
C ALA A 188 5.69 -5.03 0.83
N CYS A 189 4.40 -4.74 1.05
CA CYS A 189 3.34 -5.12 0.12
C CYS A 189 3.47 -4.37 -1.23
N LEU A 190 3.70 -3.05 -1.19
CA LEU A 190 3.86 -2.24 -2.40
C LEU A 190 5.12 -2.58 -3.18
N GLU A 191 6.22 -2.92 -2.50
CA GLU A 191 7.45 -3.42 -3.12
C GLU A 191 7.21 -4.76 -3.82
N ALA A 192 6.52 -5.69 -3.17
CA ALA A 192 6.18 -6.97 -3.80
C ALA A 192 5.36 -6.75 -5.09
N LEU A 193 4.37 -5.85 -5.06
CA LEU A 193 3.59 -5.50 -6.26
C LEU A 193 4.43 -4.82 -7.34
N ALA A 194 5.36 -3.94 -6.96
CA ALA A 194 6.25 -3.24 -7.87
C ALA A 194 7.16 -4.17 -8.65
N LEU A 195 7.62 -5.26 -8.01
CA LEU A 195 8.56 -6.21 -8.59
C LEU A 195 7.89 -7.44 -9.23
N PHE A 196 6.58 -7.58 -9.08
CA PHE A 196 5.86 -8.75 -9.59
C PHE A 196 5.99 -8.90 -11.11
N GLY A 197 6.43 -10.08 -11.57
CA GLY A 197 6.55 -10.40 -12.99
C GLY A 197 7.72 -9.71 -13.72
N LEU A 198 8.54 -8.93 -13.02
CA LEU A 198 9.75 -8.32 -13.58
C LEU A 198 10.95 -9.24 -13.35
N ARG A 199 11.87 -9.29 -14.33
CA ARG A 199 13.18 -9.91 -14.12
C ARG A 199 14.01 -8.97 -13.24
N ASN A 200 14.49 -9.49 -12.11
CA ASN A 200 15.50 -8.81 -11.31
C ASN A 200 16.85 -8.96 -12.04
N ASP A 201 17.13 -8.06 -12.97
CA ASP A 201 18.47 -7.89 -13.54
C ASP A 201 19.30 -6.90 -12.70
#